data_AF-A0AAV6YMM0-F1
#
_entry.id   AF-A0AAV6YMM0-F1
#
_cell.length_a   1.000
_cell.length_b   1.000
_cell.length_c   1.000
_cell.angle_alpha   90.00
_cell.angle_beta   90.00
_cell.angle_gamma   90.00
#
_symmetry.space_group_name_H-M   'P 1'
#
loop_
_entity.id
_entity.type
_entity.pdbx_description
1 polymer ?
#
loop_
_entity_poly.entity_id
_entity_poly.type
_entity_poly.pdbx_seq_one_letter_code
_entity_poly.pdbx_strand_id
1 'polypeptide(L)'
;VRKARGRVVNTASIAGRLTICPGGYCVSKYGVESFSDTLRREMKPFGVKVCIIEPGIFDTQITSVELLKKCILTRWDRISEEVKTTYGEKYLNES
;
A
#
# COMPACT_ATOMS: atom_id res chain seq x y z
N VAL A 1 -16.88 -13.45 -14.24
CA VAL A 1 -15.93 -14.33 -13.52
C VAL A 1 -16.57 -15.62 -13.00
N ARG A 2 -17.62 -15.58 -12.15
CA ARG A 2 -18.24 -16.79 -11.58
C ARG A 2 -18.80 -17.78 -12.61
N LYS A 3 -19.60 -17.30 -13.57
CA LYS A 3 -20.14 -18.13 -14.67
C LYS A 3 -19.05 -18.82 -15.51
N ALA A 4 -17.87 -18.19 -15.61
CA ALA A 4 -16.73 -18.70 -16.38
C ALA A 4 -15.71 -19.49 -15.53
N ARG A 5 -15.94 -19.67 -14.21
CA ARG A 5 -14.97 -20.24 -13.27
C ARG A 5 -13.56 -19.64 -13.42
N GLY A 6 -13.53 -18.33 -13.62
CA GLY A 6 -12.30 -17.59 -13.93
C GLY A 6 -11.34 -17.46 -12.73
N ARG A 7 -10.28 -16.67 -12.92
CA ARG A 7 -9.29 -16.36 -11.88
C ARG A 7 -9.25 -14.86 -11.61
N VAL A 8 -9.16 -14.50 -10.34
CA VAL A 8 -8.84 -13.14 -9.88
C VAL A 8 -7.38 -13.13 -9.44
N VAL A 9 -6.62 -12.13 -9.92
CA VAL A 9 -5.24 -11.89 -9.52
C VAL A 9 -5.14 -10.47 -8.99
N ASN A 10 -4.81 -10.32 -7.71
CA ASN A 10 -4.62 -9.01 -7.07
C ASN A 10 -3.13 -8.73 -6.87
N THR A 11 -2.73 -7.47 -7.04
CA THR A 11 -1.36 -7.03 -6.76
C THR A 11 -1.26 -6.49 -5.33
N ALA A 12 -0.69 -7.30 -4.44
CA ALA A 12 -0.36 -6.93 -3.07
C ALA A 12 1.02 -6.26 -3.02
N SER A 13 1.83 -6.57 -2.01
CA SER A 13 3.21 -6.10 -1.84
C SER A 13 3.84 -6.84 -0.67
N ILE A 14 5.17 -6.93 -0.63
CA ILE A 14 5.89 -7.32 0.60
C ILE A 14 5.50 -6.45 1.82
N ALA A 15 5.04 -5.21 1.58
CA ALA A 15 4.51 -4.31 2.60
C ALA A 15 3.16 -4.77 3.22
N GLY A 16 2.55 -5.84 2.70
CA GLY A 16 1.42 -6.55 3.32
C GLY A 16 1.84 -7.61 4.34
N ARG A 17 3.15 -7.86 4.47
CA ARG A 17 3.75 -8.81 5.42
C ARG A 17 4.69 -8.15 6.42
N LEU A 18 5.36 -7.09 5.98
CA LEU A 18 6.36 -6.35 6.75
C LEU A 18 6.07 -4.86 6.70
N THR A 19 6.14 -4.19 7.85
CA THR A 19 5.96 -2.73 7.94
C THR A 19 7.27 -2.02 7.62
N ILE A 20 7.63 -1.96 6.34
CA ILE A 20 8.88 -1.34 5.84
C ILE A 20 8.65 -0.05 5.05
N CYS A 21 7.39 0.27 4.74
CA CYS A 21 7.00 1.48 4.02
C CYS A 21 6.22 2.44 4.94
N PRO A 22 6.12 3.74 4.60
CA PRO A 22 5.39 4.72 5.39
C PRO A 22 3.93 4.31 5.64
N GLY A 23 3.42 4.68 6.82
CA GLY A 23 2.27 4.04 7.49
C GLY A 23 1.08 3.70 6.59
N GLY A 24 0.55 4.68 5.83
CA GLY A 24 -0.65 4.47 5.02
C GLY A 24 -0.51 3.39 3.95
N TYR A 25 0.69 3.23 3.38
CA TYR A 25 0.92 2.21 2.35
C TYR A 25 0.88 0.79 2.92
N CYS A 26 1.60 0.54 4.03
CA CYS A 26 1.58 -0.76 4.70
C CYS A 26 0.16 -1.14 5.11
N VAL A 27 -0.56 -0.24 5.79
CA VAL A 27 -1.96 -0.48 6.19
C VAL A 27 -2.83 -0.89 4.99
N SER A 28 -2.70 -0.16 3.87
CA SER A 28 -3.44 -0.50 2.65
C SER A 28 -3.10 -1.89 2.11
N LYS A 29 -1.82 -2.31 2.16
CA LYS A 29 -1.36 -3.58 1.61
C LYS A 29 -1.70 -4.76 2.52
N TYR A 30 -1.65 -4.61 3.84
CA TYR A 30 -2.25 -5.57 4.78
C TYR A 30 -3.76 -5.72 4.55
N GLY A 31 -4.45 -4.62 4.21
CA GLY A 31 -5.85 -4.66 3.82
C GLY A 31 -6.09 -5.49 2.55
N VAL A 32 -5.24 -5.34 1.52
CA VAL A 32 -5.33 -6.13 0.28
C VAL A 32 -5.11 -7.62 0.54
N GLU A 33 -4.19 -7.99 1.45
CA GLU A 33 -3.99 -9.37 1.88
C GLU A 33 -5.28 -9.97 2.46
N SER A 34 -5.82 -9.32 3.50
CA SER A 34 -7.02 -9.78 4.21
C SER A 34 -8.25 -9.84 3.30
N PHE A 35 -8.41 -8.83 2.44
CA PHE A 35 -9.47 -8.80 1.44
C PHE A 35 -9.37 -9.98 0.47
N SER A 36 -8.17 -10.24 -0.06
CA SER A 36 -7.95 -11.32 -1.03
C SER A 36 -8.16 -12.70 -0.42
N ASP A 37 -7.78 -12.88 0.85
CA ASP A 37 -8.03 -14.12 1.59
C ASP A 37 -9.50 -14.39 1.86
N THR A 38 -10.24 -13.34 2.24
CA THR A 38 -11.69 -13.42 2.40
C THR A 38 -12.35 -13.79 1.07
N LEU A 39 -12.00 -13.06 0.00
CA LEU A 39 -12.54 -13.30 -1.33
C LEU A 39 -12.24 -14.72 -1.83
N ARG A 40 -11.05 -15.25 -1.57
CA ARG A 40 -10.66 -16.62 -1.92
C ARG A 40 -11.59 -17.66 -1.28
N ARG A 41 -11.97 -17.46 -0.02
CA ARG A 41 -12.88 -18.36 0.72
C ARG A 41 -14.30 -18.28 0.18
N GLU A 42 -14.80 -17.06 -0.03
CA GLU A 42 -16.16 -16.82 -0.53
C GLU A 42 -16.36 -17.26 -1.98
N MET A 43 -15.30 -17.17 -2.79
CA MET A 43 -15.35 -17.57 -4.21
C MET A 43 -15.17 -19.07 -4.44
N LYS A 44 -14.69 -19.82 -3.44
CA LYS A 44 -14.42 -21.26 -3.54
C LYS A 44 -15.63 -22.09 -4.00
N PRO A 45 -16.87 -21.90 -3.48
CA PRO A 45 -18.04 -22.66 -3.92
C PRO A 45 -18.38 -22.45 -5.40
N PHE A 46 -17.98 -21.31 -5.98
CA PHE A 46 -18.23 -20.96 -7.37
C PHE A 46 -17.11 -21.43 -8.31
N GLY A 47 -16.11 -22.17 -7.80
CA GLY A 47 -14.98 -22.65 -8.59
C GLY A 47 -14.04 -21.53 -9.09
N VAL A 48 -14.13 -20.33 -8.53
CA VAL A 48 -13.29 -19.18 -8.90
C VAL A 48 -12.04 -19.18 -8.03
N LYS A 49 -10.87 -19.12 -8.67
CA LYS A 49 -9.57 -19.07 -7.97
C LYS A 49 -9.18 -17.61 -7.73
N VAL A 50 -8.67 -17.32 -6.53
CA VAL A 50 -8.13 -16.01 -6.17
C VAL A 50 -6.69 -16.20 -5.73
N CYS A 51 -5.78 -15.42 -6.30
CA CYS A 51 -4.38 -15.39 -5.93
C CYS A 51 -3.88 -13.95 -5.86
N ILE A 52 -2.81 -13.75 -5.08
CA ILE A 52 -2.11 -12.49 -4.98
C ILE A 52 -0.71 -12.61 -5.55
N ILE A 53 -0.16 -11.50 -5.99
CA ILE A 53 1.26 -11.34 -6.28
C ILE A 53 1.78 -10.32 -5.27
N GLU A 54 2.90 -10.61 -4.61
CA GLU A 54 3.53 -9.76 -3.59
C GLU A 54 4.88 -9.22 -4.08
N PRO A 55 4.91 -8.18 -4.93
CA PRO A 55 6.16 -7.56 -5.35
C PRO A 55 6.94 -6.95 -4.18
N GLY A 56 8.27 -7.12 -4.23
CA GLY A 56 9.23 -6.34 -3.45
C GLY A 56 9.47 -4.95 -4.05
N ILE A 57 10.67 -4.43 -3.90
CA ILE A 57 11.09 -3.14 -4.47
C ILE A 57 11.46 -3.36 -5.94
N PHE A 58 10.77 -2.67 -6.85
CA PHE A 58 11.02 -2.68 -8.30
C PHE A 58 11.21 -1.26 -8.79
N ASP A 59 12.05 -1.10 -9.82
CA ASP A 59 12.31 0.20 -10.44
C ASP A 59 11.04 0.73 -11.14
N THR A 60 10.31 1.56 -10.41
CA THR A 60 9.05 2.18 -10.81
C THR A 60 8.97 3.57 -10.20
N GLN A 61 8.00 4.38 -10.63
CA GLN A 61 7.80 5.72 -10.06
C GLN A 61 7.46 5.69 -8.56
N ILE A 62 6.94 4.58 -8.04
CA ILE A 62 6.62 4.43 -6.61
C ILE A 62 7.89 4.46 -5.74
N THR A 63 9.02 3.99 -6.27
CA THR A 63 10.31 3.95 -5.56
C THR A 63 11.18 5.17 -5.86
N SER A 64 10.67 6.14 -6.64
CA SER A 64 11.40 7.36 -6.95
C SER A 64 11.54 8.24 -5.71
N VAL A 65 12.78 8.41 -5.25
CA VAL A 65 13.12 9.28 -4.12
C VAL A 65 12.67 10.71 -4.36
N GLU A 66 12.82 11.21 -5.58
CA GLU A 66 12.42 12.57 -5.95
C GLU A 66 10.90 12.78 -5.86
N LEU A 67 10.12 11.82 -6.37
CA LEU A 67 8.66 11.88 -6.26
C LEU A 67 8.20 11.73 -4.81
N LEU A 68 8.83 10.85 -4.03
CA LEU A 68 8.52 10.70 -2.61
C LEU A 68 8.79 11.98 -1.83
N LYS A 69 9.96 12.60 -2.03
CA LYS A 69 10.34 13.88 -1.41
C LYS A 69 9.35 14.97 -1.78
N LYS A 70 8.99 15.09 -3.06
CA LYS A 70 7.98 16.05 -3.53
C LYS A 70 6.62 15.83 -2.87
N CYS A 71 6.18 14.59 -2.73
CA CYS A 71 4.93 14.23 -2.05
C CYS A 71 4.94 14.64 -0.57
N ILE A 72 6.04 14.38 0.13
CA ILE A 72 6.21 14.74 1.55
C ILE A 72 6.18 16.26 1.72
N LEU A 73 6.98 17.00 0.96
CA LEU A 73 7.03 18.46 1.04
C LEU A 73 5.67 19.11 0.70
N THR A 74 5.03 18.64 -0.37
CA THR A 74 3.70 19.14 -0.76
C THR A 74 2.65 18.88 0.33
N ARG A 75 2.77 17.75 1.05
CA ARG A 75 1.89 17.44 2.18
C ARG A 75 2.21 18.33 3.37
N TRP A 76 3.48 18.51 3.69
CA TRP A 76 3.98 19.37 4.77
C TRP A 76 3.49 20.81 4.62
N ASP A 77 3.56 21.38 3.42
CA ASP A 77 3.12 22.76 3.19
C ASP A 77 1.62 22.96 3.48
N ARG A 78 0.83 21.88 3.40
CA ARG A 78 -0.63 21.90 3.55
C ARG A 78 -1.13 21.51 4.94
N ILE A 79 -0.28 21.04 5.84
CA ILE A 79 -0.72 20.75 7.23
C ILE A 79 -0.82 22.05 8.03
N SER A 80 -1.58 22.01 9.13
CA SER A 80 -1.76 23.18 9.99
C SER A 80 -0.45 23.62 10.67
N GLU A 81 -0.36 24.92 10.97
CA GLU A 81 0.79 25.49 11.69
C GLU A 81 0.99 24.86 13.08
N GLU A 82 -0.09 24.45 13.74
CA GLU A 82 -0.05 23.68 14.99
C GLU A 82 0.76 22.38 14.82
N VAL A 83 0.50 21.62 13.75
CA VAL A 83 1.19 20.35 13.48
C VAL A 83 2.64 20.63 13.08
N LYS A 84 2.90 21.63 12.23
CA LYS A 84 4.27 22.02 11.87
C LYS A 84 5.09 22.40 13.10
N THR A 85 4.49 23.14 14.03
CA THR A 85 5.15 23.53 15.29
C THR A 85 5.36 22.33 16.20
N THR A 86 4.39 21.41 16.27
CA THR A 86 4.46 20.20 17.11
C THR A 86 5.59 19.26 16.68
N TYR A 87 5.72 19.00 15.38
CA TYR A 87 6.74 18.08 14.85
C TYR A 87 8.08 18.79 14.57
N GLY A 88 8.04 20.07 14.21
CA GLY A 88 9.20 20.89 13.86
C GLY A 88 9.87 20.49 12.54
N GLU A 89 10.70 21.38 11.99
CA GLU A 89 11.43 21.11 10.74
C GLU A 89 12.48 20.01 10.88
N LYS A 90 12.96 19.77 12.10
CA LYS A 90 13.90 18.68 12.38
C LYS A 90 13.30 17.32 11.99
N TYR A 91 12.03 17.08 12.34
CA TYR A 91 11.34 15.85 11.96
C TYR A 91 11.27 15.69 10.43
N LEU A 92 10.99 16.76 9.69
CA LEU A 92 10.94 16.74 8.23
C LEU A 92 12.30 16.42 7.59
N ASN A 93 13.40 16.92 8.17
CA ASN A 93 14.74 16.74 7.63
C ASN A 93 15.39 15.39 8.00
N GLU A 94 14.92 14.75 9.08
CA GLU A 94 15.45 13.48 9.59
C GLU A 94 14.59 12.26 9.22
N SER A 95 13.41 12.46 8.62
CA SER A 95 12.50 11.40 8.12
C SER A 95 12.74 11.05 6.65
#